data_AF-A0A6L5Z7V9-F1
#
_entry.id   AF-A0A6L5Z7V9-F1
#
_cell.length_a   1.000
_cell.length_b   1.000
_cell.length_c   1.000
_cell.angle_alpha   90.00
_cell.angle_beta   90.00
_cell.angle_gamma   90.00
#
_symmetry.space_group_name_H-M   'P 1'
#
loop_
_entity.id
_entity.type
_entity.pdbx_description
1 polymer ?
#
loop_
_entity_poly.entity_id
_entity_poly.type
_entity_poly.pdbx_seq_one_letter_code
_entity_poly.pdbx_strand_id
1 'polypeptide(L)'
;MADARDEELLSNSNLSRFLVDLEDAAETELARTLSEIWLVKPAVYSLSGVRAAIRTQLSKLQIVIDDLIRDPESAVPDFVKLHPVSPVINGIEETNEAIAQPGRKWAILCDELEIAPAMIRQDLFELLRSTSHNVIFKLSLFPHTSELEELDSINAPESGNDYQVLDLSYPYKEAAYPFCKDLFEGMIEQASGPPSDGPEYVLGDGWFDGGRSSRRTTISNLRAPNGKIFRRALKLEKQDAGFRRWLKEKRFRIDEVADFEENVQAQFRKAIPFILTRAEFITSKGNFRSRKASTIYSGPFSLFAISEGNPRIFINLMRPVIYEYIRKNSTVSEAVQTASIDATIHRYKASLSAIPTVGKDDVQSIMQLVDVIGRFLQSDQLLEDFRPEPYSTIQIDSGISKEIRGLVGRAINAGVLIRMPEERGAGSNLDNHSNELVGTRLRLAYTLCPTYKLPLTVAGQTVKLSTVLHTRTAARRRQPEALTQYRLPFTVE
;
A
#
# COMPACT_ATOMS: atom_id res chain seq x y z
N MET A 1 21.60 -22.76 9.53
CA MET A 1 22.56 -23.69 10.16
C MET A 1 23.97 -23.10 10.18
N ALA A 2 24.60 -22.84 9.03
CA ALA A 2 25.95 -22.22 9.01
C ALA A 2 26.01 -20.88 9.77
N ASP A 3 25.05 -19.98 9.51
CA ASP A 3 24.97 -18.70 10.22
C ASP A 3 24.44 -18.84 11.67
N ALA A 4 23.87 -20.00 12.02
CA ALA A 4 23.36 -20.29 13.36
C ALA A 4 24.45 -20.84 14.30
N ARG A 5 25.68 -21.00 13.81
CA ARG A 5 26.89 -21.34 14.60
C ARG A 5 27.79 -20.14 14.84
N ASP A 6 27.36 -18.96 14.40
CA ASP A 6 28.14 -17.74 14.58
C ASP A 6 28.22 -17.39 16.07
N GLU A 7 29.44 -17.41 16.62
CA GLU A 7 29.69 -17.06 18.02
C GLU A 7 29.30 -15.60 18.32
N GLU A 8 29.20 -14.73 17.30
CA GLU A 8 28.66 -13.38 17.47
C GLU A 8 27.22 -13.41 18.00
N LEU A 9 26.45 -14.49 17.77
CA LEU A 9 25.10 -14.65 18.34
C LEU A 9 25.12 -14.72 19.88
N LEU A 10 26.21 -15.20 20.49
CA LEU A 10 26.36 -15.22 21.95
C LEU A 10 26.49 -13.81 22.54
N SER A 11 27.00 -12.85 21.74
CA SER A 11 27.17 -11.46 22.18
C SER A 11 25.84 -10.72 22.36
N ASN A 12 24.75 -11.23 21.75
CA ASN A 12 23.42 -10.65 21.85
C ASN A 12 22.48 -11.57 22.62
N SER A 13 22.06 -11.14 23.81
CA SER A 13 21.20 -11.93 24.72
C SER A 13 19.87 -12.39 24.10
N ASN A 14 19.37 -11.69 23.08
CA ASN A 14 18.14 -12.05 22.39
C ASN A 14 18.35 -13.05 21.24
N LEU A 15 19.59 -13.15 20.74
CA LEU A 15 19.95 -14.00 19.61
C LEU A 15 20.70 -15.26 20.02
N SER A 16 21.29 -15.30 21.21
CA SER A 16 22.04 -16.45 21.74
C SER A 16 21.21 -17.75 21.74
N ARG A 17 19.90 -17.65 21.96
CA ARG A 17 18.94 -18.78 21.85
C ARG A 17 18.85 -19.42 20.47
N PHE A 18 19.32 -18.74 19.43
CA PHE A 18 19.32 -19.27 18.07
C PHE A 18 20.60 -20.05 17.73
N LEU A 19 21.63 -19.96 18.57
CA LEU A 19 22.86 -20.72 18.41
C LEU A 19 22.54 -22.22 18.35
N VAL A 20 23.12 -22.90 17.38
CA VAL A 20 23.02 -24.36 17.19
C VAL A 20 24.40 -24.95 17.42
N ASP A 21 24.64 -25.40 18.64
CA ASP A 21 25.84 -26.16 18.98
C ASP A 21 25.57 -27.66 18.76
N LEU A 22 26.40 -28.30 17.95
CA LEU A 22 26.24 -29.68 17.51
C LEU A 22 27.62 -30.30 17.41
N GLU A 23 27.84 -31.40 18.13
CA GLU A 23 29.07 -32.19 18.01
C GLU A 23 29.20 -32.81 16.60
N ASP A 24 30.44 -33.02 16.13
CA ASP A 24 30.71 -33.54 14.79
C ASP A 24 29.99 -34.87 14.49
N ALA A 25 29.86 -35.75 15.49
CA ALA A 25 29.15 -37.01 15.35
C ALA A 25 27.64 -36.81 15.15
N ALA A 26 27.02 -35.91 15.93
CA ALA A 26 25.62 -35.56 15.79
C ALA A 26 25.33 -34.83 14.48
N GLU A 27 26.25 -33.96 14.04
CA GLU A 27 26.16 -33.31 12.72
C GLU A 27 26.20 -34.34 11.60
N THR A 28 27.11 -35.31 11.68
CA THR A 28 27.25 -36.36 10.66
C THR A 28 25.98 -37.20 10.55
N GLU A 29 25.37 -37.55 11.70
CA GLU A 29 24.11 -38.29 11.73
C GLU A 29 22.97 -37.49 11.12
N LEU A 30 22.78 -36.24 11.59
CA LEU A 30 21.77 -35.34 11.04
C LEU A 30 21.96 -35.14 9.54
N ALA A 31 23.19 -34.94 9.07
CA ALA A 31 23.49 -34.80 7.65
C ALA A 31 23.12 -36.05 6.84
N ARG A 32 23.24 -37.25 7.42
CA ARG A 32 22.80 -38.50 6.76
C ARG A 32 21.28 -38.55 6.67
N THR A 33 20.57 -38.30 7.76
CA THR A 33 19.10 -38.28 7.79
C THR A 33 18.53 -37.25 6.82
N LEU A 34 19.06 -36.02 6.82
CA LEU A 34 18.66 -34.98 5.87
C LEU A 34 18.96 -35.35 4.42
N SER A 35 20.05 -36.10 4.18
CA SER A 35 20.38 -36.57 2.84
C SER A 35 19.35 -37.57 2.31
N GLU A 36 18.82 -38.42 3.18
CA GLU A 36 17.76 -39.37 2.84
C GLU A 36 16.42 -38.66 2.60
N ILE A 37 16.03 -37.74 3.50
CA ILE A 37 14.78 -36.98 3.39
C ILE A 37 14.74 -36.14 2.10
N TRP A 38 15.86 -35.50 1.74
CA TRP A 38 15.96 -34.62 0.56
C TRP A 38 16.48 -35.33 -0.69
N LEU A 39 16.70 -36.64 -0.63
CA LEU A 39 17.21 -37.47 -1.72
C LEU A 39 18.51 -36.93 -2.34
N VAL A 40 19.41 -36.36 -1.51
CA VAL A 40 20.72 -35.84 -1.93
C VAL A 40 21.85 -36.81 -1.59
N LYS A 41 22.94 -36.75 -2.36
CA LYS A 41 24.14 -37.57 -2.14
C LYS A 41 25.35 -36.67 -1.93
N PRO A 42 25.62 -36.22 -0.70
CA PRO A 42 26.79 -35.40 -0.43
C PRO A 42 28.07 -36.24 -0.48
N ALA A 43 29.18 -35.62 -0.88
CA ALA A 43 30.50 -36.26 -0.85
C ALA A 43 31.03 -36.48 0.57
N VAL A 44 30.61 -35.60 1.49
CA VAL A 44 30.93 -35.65 2.92
C VAL A 44 29.64 -35.40 3.69
N TYR A 45 29.30 -36.29 4.62
CA TYR A 45 28.12 -36.14 5.48
C TYR A 45 28.37 -35.07 6.56
N SER A 46 28.22 -33.82 6.15
CA SER A 46 28.21 -32.62 6.99
C SER A 46 27.11 -31.69 6.46
N LEU A 47 26.66 -30.71 7.25
CA LEU A 47 25.64 -29.75 6.80
C LEU A 47 26.14 -28.94 5.59
N SER A 48 27.43 -28.65 5.54
CA SER A 48 28.08 -28.02 4.38
C SER A 48 28.07 -28.92 3.15
N GLY A 49 28.31 -30.22 3.32
CA GLY A 49 28.25 -31.20 2.24
C GLY A 49 26.83 -31.38 1.69
N VAL A 50 25.82 -31.46 2.57
CA VAL A 50 24.40 -31.49 2.19
C VAL A 50 24.03 -30.23 1.40
N ARG A 51 24.43 -29.04 1.87
CA ARG A 51 24.21 -27.77 1.13
C ARG A 51 24.83 -27.79 -0.26
N ALA A 52 26.06 -28.29 -0.40
CA ALA A 52 26.73 -28.40 -1.69
C ALA A 52 26.01 -29.40 -2.62
N ALA A 53 25.51 -30.52 -2.08
CA ALA A 53 24.76 -31.51 -2.83
C ALA A 53 23.42 -30.97 -3.35
N ILE A 54 22.67 -30.22 -2.53
CA ILE A 54 21.43 -29.54 -2.93
C ILE A 54 21.72 -28.55 -4.06
N ARG A 55 22.75 -27.71 -3.93
CA ARG A 55 23.15 -26.77 -4.99
C ARG A 55 23.48 -27.48 -6.30
N THR A 56 24.15 -28.63 -6.21
CA THR A 56 24.45 -29.46 -7.37
C THR A 56 23.19 -30.02 -8.02
N GLN A 57 22.19 -30.45 -7.23
CA GLN A 57 20.90 -30.86 -7.76
C GLN A 57 20.15 -29.70 -8.43
N LEU A 58 20.15 -28.50 -7.82
CA LEU A 58 19.54 -27.31 -8.41
C LEU A 58 20.17 -26.98 -9.79
N SER A 59 21.49 -27.10 -9.93
CA SER A 59 22.15 -26.91 -11.23
C SER A 59 21.75 -27.97 -12.27
N LYS A 60 21.38 -29.18 -11.84
CA LYS A 60 20.89 -30.25 -12.73
C LYS A 60 19.44 -30.04 -13.16
N LEU A 61 18.65 -29.24 -12.45
CA LEU A 61 17.26 -28.96 -12.84
C LEU A 61 17.16 -28.35 -14.24
N GLN A 62 18.11 -27.50 -14.63
CA GLN A 62 18.11 -26.94 -15.98
C GLN A 62 18.23 -28.02 -17.05
N ILE A 63 19.05 -29.04 -16.82
CA ILE A 63 19.21 -30.18 -17.74
C ILE A 63 17.89 -30.95 -17.84
N VAL A 64 17.26 -31.24 -16.70
CA VAL A 64 15.95 -31.93 -16.65
C VAL A 64 14.87 -31.13 -17.39
N ILE A 65 14.85 -29.81 -17.22
CA ILE A 65 13.92 -28.92 -17.91
C ILE A 65 14.18 -28.95 -19.43
N ASP A 66 15.43 -28.82 -19.85
CA ASP A 66 15.80 -28.83 -21.28
C ASP A 66 15.47 -30.18 -21.94
N ASP A 67 15.67 -31.29 -21.23
CA ASP A 67 15.34 -32.64 -21.70
C ASP A 67 13.82 -32.81 -21.84
N LEU A 68 13.03 -32.38 -20.84
CA LEU A 68 11.56 -32.41 -20.89
C LEU A 68 10.96 -31.52 -21.98
N ILE A 69 11.59 -30.38 -22.28
CA ILE A 69 11.17 -29.50 -23.39
C ILE A 69 11.38 -30.20 -24.75
N ARG A 70 12.44 -30.98 -24.89
CA ARG A 70 12.76 -31.72 -26.13
C ARG A 70 11.92 -32.98 -26.27
N ASP A 71 11.73 -33.70 -25.17
CA ASP A 71 10.95 -34.93 -25.09
C ASP A 71 10.18 -34.99 -23.77
N PRO A 72 8.84 -34.76 -23.79
CA PRO A 72 8.00 -34.80 -22.60
C PRO A 72 8.00 -36.13 -21.84
N GLU A 73 8.41 -37.23 -22.47
CA GLU A 73 8.51 -38.56 -21.85
C GLU A 73 9.87 -38.81 -21.18
N SER A 74 10.76 -37.81 -21.17
CA SER A 74 12.07 -37.89 -20.52
C SER A 74 11.96 -38.24 -19.05
N ALA A 75 12.85 -39.11 -18.58
CA ALA A 75 12.87 -39.56 -17.20
C ALA A 75 13.15 -38.41 -16.23
N VAL A 76 12.23 -38.17 -15.30
CA VAL A 76 12.37 -37.16 -14.25
C VAL A 76 13.02 -37.79 -13.00
N PRO A 77 14.12 -37.22 -12.49
CA PRO A 77 14.74 -37.71 -11.25
C PRO A 77 13.79 -37.64 -10.05
N ASP A 78 13.92 -38.59 -9.11
CA ASP A 78 12.99 -38.68 -7.97
C ASP A 78 13.01 -37.46 -7.04
N PHE A 79 14.16 -36.77 -6.91
CA PHE A 79 14.24 -35.55 -6.11
C PHE A 79 13.36 -34.41 -6.65
N VAL A 80 13.00 -34.42 -7.93
CA VAL A 80 12.08 -33.44 -8.55
C VAL A 80 10.63 -33.75 -8.19
N LYS A 81 10.33 -35.01 -7.83
CA LYS A 81 8.98 -35.49 -7.48
C LYS A 81 8.65 -35.27 -6.01
N LEU A 82 9.59 -34.74 -5.21
CA LEU A 82 9.37 -34.45 -3.80
C LEU A 82 8.29 -33.38 -3.64
N HIS A 83 7.41 -33.57 -2.66
CA HIS A 83 6.46 -32.53 -2.26
C HIS A 83 7.24 -31.30 -1.78
N PRO A 84 6.86 -30.07 -2.16
CA PRO A 84 7.66 -28.87 -1.91
C PRO A 84 7.87 -28.55 -0.42
N VAL A 85 6.99 -29.01 0.48
CA VAL A 85 7.01 -28.59 1.90
C VAL A 85 7.28 -29.74 2.87
N SER A 86 6.81 -30.96 2.59
CA SER A 86 6.91 -32.08 3.56
C SER A 86 8.35 -32.45 3.91
N PRO A 87 9.31 -32.54 2.97
CA PRO A 87 10.70 -32.80 3.29
C PRO A 87 11.34 -31.67 4.12
N VAL A 88 10.86 -30.44 3.99
CA VAL A 88 11.32 -29.31 4.82
C VAL A 88 10.82 -29.47 6.26
N ILE A 89 9.55 -29.81 6.45
CA ILE A 89 8.98 -30.05 7.79
C ILE A 89 9.69 -31.23 8.47
N ASN A 90 9.84 -32.36 7.78
CA ASN A 90 10.55 -33.52 8.34
C ASN A 90 11.99 -33.16 8.69
N GLY A 91 12.69 -32.41 7.82
CA GLY A 91 14.05 -31.96 8.11
C GLY A 91 14.14 -31.02 9.33
N ILE A 92 13.11 -30.21 9.59
CA ILE A 92 13.00 -29.38 10.79
C ILE A 92 12.83 -30.24 12.04
N GLU A 93 11.98 -31.25 11.99
CA GLU A 93 11.74 -32.16 13.13
C GLU A 93 13.01 -32.92 13.49
N GLU A 94 13.68 -33.53 12.53
CA GLU A 94 14.98 -34.21 12.74
C GLU A 94 16.06 -33.26 13.25
N THR A 95 16.08 -32.01 12.75
CA THR A 95 17.00 -30.99 13.25
C THR A 95 16.71 -30.66 14.70
N ASN A 96 15.44 -30.49 15.07
CA ASN A 96 15.01 -30.19 16.44
C ASN A 96 15.38 -31.33 17.41
N GLU A 97 15.26 -32.57 16.98
CA GLU A 97 15.70 -33.73 17.75
C GLU A 97 17.22 -33.74 17.93
N ALA A 98 17.98 -33.54 16.85
CA ALA A 98 19.45 -33.53 16.88
C ALA A 98 20.02 -32.44 17.81
N ILE A 99 19.37 -31.29 17.92
CA ILE A 99 19.79 -30.19 18.81
C ILE A 99 19.17 -30.26 20.21
N ALA A 100 18.46 -31.35 20.53
CA ALA A 100 17.72 -31.54 21.79
C ALA A 100 16.71 -30.42 22.12
N GLN A 101 16.07 -29.85 21.10
CA GLN A 101 15.04 -28.81 21.23
C GLN A 101 13.76 -29.21 20.45
N PRO A 102 13.06 -30.29 20.84
CA PRO A 102 11.92 -30.83 20.09
C PRO A 102 10.75 -29.85 19.93
N GLY A 103 10.60 -28.88 20.84
CA GLY A 103 9.57 -27.83 20.77
C GLY A 103 10.01 -26.53 20.10
N ARG A 104 11.20 -26.48 19.49
CA ARG A 104 11.71 -25.26 18.85
C ARG A 104 10.85 -24.94 17.63
N LYS A 105 10.32 -23.71 17.61
CA LYS A 105 9.54 -23.21 16.49
C LYS A 105 10.43 -22.66 15.38
N TRP A 106 10.09 -22.98 14.15
CA TRP A 106 10.69 -22.48 12.92
C TRP A 106 9.67 -21.63 12.17
N ALA A 107 10.13 -20.54 11.59
CA ALA A 107 9.30 -19.71 10.72
C ALA A 107 9.72 -19.91 9.26
N ILE A 108 8.79 -20.37 8.42
CA ILE A 108 8.99 -20.43 6.97
C ILE A 108 8.39 -19.15 6.39
N LEU A 109 9.28 -18.29 5.86
CA LEU A 109 8.92 -16.99 5.32
C LEU A 109 8.84 -17.11 3.79
N CYS A 110 7.63 -17.05 3.26
CA CYS A 110 7.39 -17.04 1.82
C CYS A 110 7.05 -15.61 1.40
N ASP A 111 8.00 -14.96 0.71
CA ASP A 111 7.80 -13.63 0.13
C ASP A 111 7.54 -13.74 -1.37
N GLU A 112 6.89 -12.73 -1.96
CA GLU A 112 6.58 -12.63 -3.39
C GLU A 112 5.87 -13.89 -3.97
N LEU A 113 4.92 -14.46 -3.23
CA LEU A 113 4.21 -15.69 -3.62
C LEU A 113 3.44 -15.55 -4.94
N GLU A 114 3.13 -14.34 -5.40
CA GLU A 114 2.55 -14.09 -6.73
C GLU A 114 3.39 -14.65 -7.88
N ILE A 115 4.71 -14.82 -7.68
CA ILE A 115 5.65 -15.37 -8.67
C ILE A 115 5.62 -16.90 -8.64
N ALA A 116 5.24 -17.49 -7.51
CA ALA A 116 5.18 -18.94 -7.36
C ALA A 116 4.05 -19.54 -8.23
N PRO A 117 4.25 -20.74 -8.82
CA PRO A 117 3.20 -21.50 -9.48
C PRO A 117 1.98 -21.72 -8.58
N ALA A 118 0.78 -21.70 -9.17
CA ALA A 118 -0.48 -21.85 -8.44
C ALA A 118 -0.53 -23.10 -7.55
N MET A 119 -0.01 -24.23 -8.03
CA MET A 119 0.07 -25.48 -7.25
C MET A 119 0.86 -25.30 -5.93
N ILE A 120 2.02 -24.62 -5.98
CA ILE A 120 2.82 -24.38 -4.77
C ILE A 120 2.08 -23.43 -3.81
N ARG A 121 1.38 -22.43 -4.35
CA ARG A 121 0.56 -21.55 -3.52
C ARG A 121 -0.55 -22.32 -2.81
N GLN A 122 -1.28 -23.16 -3.55
CA GLN A 122 -2.36 -23.97 -3.01
C GLN A 122 -1.86 -24.90 -1.88
N ASP A 123 -0.75 -25.61 -2.11
CA ASP A 123 -0.12 -26.46 -1.09
C ASP A 123 0.22 -25.67 0.18
N LEU A 124 0.79 -24.46 0.04
CA LEU A 124 1.12 -23.59 1.18
C LEU A 124 -0.12 -23.11 1.95
N PHE A 125 -1.24 -22.89 1.25
CA PHE A 125 -2.50 -22.49 1.87
C PHE A 125 -3.19 -23.65 2.60
N GLU A 126 -3.19 -24.84 2.04
CA GLU A 126 -3.72 -26.05 2.69
C GLU A 126 -2.99 -26.34 4.01
N LEU A 127 -1.69 -26.04 4.06
CA LEU A 127 -0.90 -26.19 5.27
C LEU A 127 -1.31 -25.25 6.41
N LEU A 128 -1.98 -24.11 6.16
CA LEU A 128 -2.42 -23.23 7.25
C LEU A 128 -3.36 -23.95 8.24
N ARG A 129 -4.11 -24.95 7.78
CA ARG A 129 -5.06 -25.73 8.61
C ARG A 129 -4.40 -26.93 9.30
N SER A 130 -3.21 -27.35 8.89
CA SER A 130 -2.62 -28.64 9.30
C SER A 130 -1.11 -28.62 9.27
N THR A 131 -0.50 -27.81 10.13
CA THR A 131 0.96 -27.80 10.32
C THR A 131 1.40 -28.43 11.63
N SER A 132 2.57 -29.07 11.55
CA SER A 132 3.38 -29.43 12.72
C SER A 132 3.44 -28.25 13.69
N HIS A 133 3.23 -28.51 15.00
CA HIS A 133 3.20 -27.48 16.04
C HIS A 133 4.49 -26.63 16.13
N ASN A 134 5.55 -27.09 15.46
CA ASN A 134 6.86 -26.48 15.41
C ASN A 134 7.08 -25.55 14.20
N VAL A 135 6.13 -25.43 13.27
CA VAL A 135 6.31 -24.60 12.07
C VAL A 135 5.27 -23.49 12.02
N ILE A 136 5.73 -22.27 11.79
CA ILE A 136 4.89 -21.08 11.55
C ILE A 136 5.13 -20.64 10.11
N PHE A 137 4.06 -20.47 9.35
CA PHE A 137 4.13 -19.91 8.00
C PHE A 137 3.86 -18.41 8.03
N LYS A 138 4.70 -17.64 7.34
CA LYS A 138 4.42 -16.25 7.00
C LYS A 138 4.35 -16.16 5.48
N LEU A 139 3.14 -16.00 4.98
CA LEU A 139 2.87 -15.87 3.55
C LEU A 139 2.68 -14.39 3.20
N SER A 140 3.45 -13.89 2.23
CA SER A 140 3.31 -12.52 1.72
C SER A 140 2.77 -12.58 0.30
N LEU A 141 1.63 -11.93 0.08
CA LEU A 141 0.84 -12.04 -1.14
C LEU A 141 0.27 -10.69 -1.54
N PHE A 142 -0.12 -10.57 -2.81
CA PHE A 142 -0.90 -9.44 -3.25
C PHE A 142 -2.32 -9.42 -2.63
N PRO A 143 -2.86 -8.22 -2.38
CA PRO A 143 -4.18 -8.04 -1.75
C PRO A 143 -5.37 -8.51 -2.61
N HIS A 144 -5.16 -8.83 -3.89
CA HIS A 144 -6.18 -9.37 -4.78
C HIS A 144 -5.58 -10.48 -5.66
N THR A 145 -5.87 -11.72 -5.33
CA THR A 145 -5.39 -12.94 -6.01
C THR A 145 -6.49 -14.00 -6.02
N SER A 146 -6.48 -14.88 -7.02
CA SER A 146 -7.46 -15.96 -7.16
C SER A 146 -7.46 -16.92 -5.96
N GLU A 147 -6.31 -17.08 -5.30
CA GLU A 147 -6.14 -17.95 -4.13
C GLU A 147 -6.96 -17.46 -2.93
N LEU A 148 -7.24 -16.15 -2.85
CA LEU A 148 -8.16 -15.63 -1.84
C LEU A 148 -9.61 -16.11 -2.06
N GLU A 149 -9.99 -16.59 -3.27
CA GLU A 149 -11.29 -17.24 -3.50
C GLU A 149 -11.34 -18.64 -2.87
N GLU A 150 -10.22 -19.35 -2.90
CA GLU A 150 -10.13 -20.72 -2.37
C GLU A 150 -10.23 -20.74 -0.84
N LEU A 151 -9.83 -19.64 -0.20
CA LEU A 151 -10.01 -19.39 1.24
C LEU A 151 -11.48 -19.20 1.66
N ASP A 152 -12.40 -18.92 0.73
CA ASP A 152 -13.83 -18.81 1.03
C ASP A 152 -14.56 -20.17 0.91
N SER A 153 -13.82 -21.27 0.67
CA SER A 153 -14.39 -22.62 0.55
C SER A 153 -14.69 -23.25 1.92
N ILE A 154 -15.66 -24.19 1.97
CA ILE A 154 -16.08 -24.88 3.21
C ILE A 154 -14.92 -25.59 3.94
N ASN A 155 -13.88 -25.98 3.19
CA ASN A 155 -12.71 -26.67 3.72
C ASN A 155 -11.47 -25.78 3.87
N ALA A 156 -11.59 -24.48 3.61
CA ALA A 156 -10.50 -23.54 3.74
C ALA A 156 -10.03 -23.37 5.20
N PRO A 157 -8.78 -22.92 5.40
CA PRO A 157 -8.33 -22.37 6.67
C PRO A 157 -9.23 -21.20 7.09
N GLU A 158 -9.51 -21.06 8.39
CA GLU A 158 -10.35 -19.99 8.95
C GLU A 158 -9.50 -18.86 9.55
N SER A 159 -9.78 -17.61 9.17
CA SER A 159 -9.12 -16.42 9.73
C SER A 159 -9.37 -16.29 11.24
N GLY A 160 -8.33 -16.00 12.01
CA GLY A 160 -8.37 -15.90 13.48
C GLY A 160 -8.23 -17.24 14.21
N ASN A 161 -8.54 -18.36 13.56
CA ASN A 161 -8.34 -19.71 14.11
C ASN A 161 -7.07 -20.35 13.57
N ASP A 162 -6.93 -20.43 12.24
CA ASP A 162 -5.83 -21.11 11.55
C ASP A 162 -4.71 -20.13 11.13
N TYR A 163 -5.07 -18.90 10.79
CA TYR A 163 -4.11 -17.87 10.38
C TYR A 163 -4.54 -16.47 10.81
N GLN A 164 -3.59 -15.52 10.79
CA GLN A 164 -3.83 -14.11 11.05
C GLN A 164 -3.48 -13.28 9.81
N VAL A 165 -4.42 -12.44 9.36
CA VAL A 165 -4.17 -11.49 8.27
C VAL A 165 -3.55 -10.20 8.81
N LEU A 166 -2.50 -9.75 8.13
CA LEU A 166 -1.86 -8.45 8.38
C LEU A 166 -2.02 -7.57 7.14
N ASP A 167 -3.00 -6.66 7.18
CA ASP A 167 -3.24 -5.71 6.10
C ASP A 167 -2.24 -4.54 6.13
N LEU A 168 -1.45 -4.40 5.07
CA LEU A 168 -0.46 -3.34 4.89
C LEU A 168 -0.96 -2.21 3.98
N SER A 169 -2.22 -2.25 3.53
CA SER A 169 -2.79 -1.25 2.60
C SER A 169 -3.26 0.05 3.28
N TYR A 170 -3.24 0.11 4.62
CA TYR A 170 -3.65 1.23 5.47
C TYR A 170 -4.89 1.99 4.93
N PRO A 171 -6.09 1.38 4.95
CA PRO A 171 -7.31 2.03 4.45
C PRO A 171 -7.56 3.42 5.05
N TYR A 172 -7.23 3.56 6.33
CA TYR A 172 -7.18 4.83 7.06
C TYR A 172 -5.72 5.24 7.32
N LYS A 173 -5.30 6.34 6.68
CA LYS A 173 -3.96 6.95 6.78
C LYS A 173 -3.48 7.21 8.22
N GLU A 174 -4.40 7.40 9.17
CA GLU A 174 -4.07 7.67 10.57
C GLU A 174 -3.32 6.50 11.23
N ALA A 175 -3.55 5.27 10.76
CA ALA A 175 -2.91 4.06 11.28
C ALA A 175 -1.43 3.95 10.85
N ALA A 176 -1.04 4.55 9.71
CA ALA A 176 0.33 4.53 9.22
C ALA A 176 1.24 5.55 9.92
N TYR A 177 0.67 6.54 10.63
CA TYR A 177 1.44 7.67 11.15
C TYR A 177 2.51 7.29 12.18
N PRO A 178 2.24 6.43 13.20
CA PRO A 178 3.27 6.05 14.16
C PRO A 178 4.49 5.44 13.45
N PHE A 179 4.24 4.50 12.53
CA PHE A 179 5.29 3.91 11.70
C PHE A 179 6.07 4.96 10.90
N CYS A 180 5.38 5.89 10.23
CA CYS A 180 6.04 6.96 9.47
C CYS A 180 6.87 7.88 10.36
N LYS A 181 6.40 8.15 11.58
CA LYS A 181 7.14 8.96 12.56
C LYS A 181 8.42 8.25 13.01
N ASP A 182 8.32 6.99 13.42
CA ASP A 182 9.47 6.21 13.90
C ASP A 182 10.50 6.04 12.77
N LEU A 183 10.04 5.77 11.55
CA LEU A 183 10.91 5.68 10.37
C LEU A 183 11.57 7.03 10.05
N PHE A 184 10.85 8.15 10.19
CA PHE A 184 11.40 9.48 10.00
C PHE A 184 12.51 9.80 11.00
N GLU A 185 12.27 9.54 12.29
CA GLU A 185 13.24 9.77 13.36
C GLU A 185 14.48 8.89 13.17
N GLY A 186 14.30 7.60 12.86
CA GLY A 186 15.39 6.69 12.55
C GLY A 186 16.19 7.11 11.31
N MET A 187 15.54 7.68 10.28
CA MET A 187 16.25 8.22 9.11
C MET A 187 17.10 9.46 9.44
N ILE A 188 16.67 10.32 10.36
CA ILE A 188 17.46 11.47 10.82
C ILE A 188 18.66 10.97 11.63
N GLU A 189 18.45 10.04 12.55
CA GLU A 189 19.50 9.44 13.37
C GLU A 189 20.56 8.74 12.51
N GLN A 190 20.13 7.90 11.57
CA GLN A 190 21.03 7.20 10.65
C GLN A 190 21.87 8.19 9.81
N ALA A 191 21.30 9.34 9.45
CA ALA A 191 21.99 10.37 8.70
C ALA A 191 22.87 11.30 9.58
N SER A 192 23.03 10.99 10.87
CA SER A 192 23.73 11.83 11.86
C SER A 192 23.20 13.27 11.88
N GLY A 193 21.88 13.42 11.70
CA GLY A 193 21.22 14.71 11.71
C GLY A 193 21.13 15.31 13.12
N PRO A 194 20.85 16.61 13.22
CA PRO A 194 20.60 17.26 14.51
C PRO A 194 19.33 16.65 15.16
N PRO A 195 19.26 16.62 16.51
CA PRO A 195 18.06 16.18 17.19
C PRO A 195 16.87 17.06 16.79
N SER A 196 15.76 16.41 16.45
CA SER A 196 14.51 17.10 16.11
C SER A 196 13.47 16.88 17.21
N ASP A 197 12.76 17.94 17.61
CA ASP A 197 11.60 17.87 18.51
C ASP A 197 10.34 17.32 17.79
N GLY A 198 10.53 16.36 16.89
CA GLY A 198 9.51 15.71 16.08
C GLY A 198 9.37 16.24 14.64
N PRO A 199 8.51 15.59 13.82
CA PRO A 199 8.34 15.90 12.41
C PRO A 199 7.89 17.34 12.13
N GLU A 200 7.09 17.94 13.01
CA GLU A 200 6.56 19.30 12.90
C GLU A 200 7.69 20.35 12.96
N TYR A 201 8.74 20.11 13.74
CA TYR A 201 9.90 21.01 13.81
C TYR A 201 10.65 21.04 12.47
N VAL A 202 10.81 19.88 11.84
CA VAL A 202 11.56 19.71 10.60
C VAL A 202 10.72 20.13 9.38
N LEU A 203 9.45 19.77 9.35
CA LEU A 203 8.58 19.91 8.17
C LEU A 203 7.66 21.13 8.26
N GLY A 204 7.55 21.77 9.43
CA GLY A 204 6.64 22.87 9.68
C GLY A 204 5.18 22.43 9.77
N ASP A 205 4.28 23.40 9.99
CA ASP A 205 2.84 23.15 10.01
C ASP A 205 2.32 22.76 8.62
N GLY A 206 1.51 21.71 8.55
CA GLY A 206 0.73 21.37 7.35
C GLY A 206 -0.60 22.10 7.25
N TRP A 207 -1.23 22.05 6.06
CA TRP A 207 -2.59 22.55 5.83
C TRP A 207 -3.68 21.52 6.17
N PHE A 208 -3.37 20.24 5.99
CA PHE A 208 -4.21 19.13 6.41
C PHE A 208 -3.72 18.63 7.77
N ASP A 209 -4.65 18.34 8.68
CA ASP A 209 -4.32 17.94 10.05
C ASP A 209 -4.82 16.54 10.42
N GLY A 210 -5.55 15.87 9.52
CA GLY A 210 -6.05 14.51 9.73
C GLY A 210 -6.92 14.31 10.96
N GLY A 211 -7.54 15.37 11.47
CA GLY A 211 -8.26 15.29 12.74
C GLY A 211 -7.37 15.05 13.97
N ARG A 212 -6.04 15.15 13.85
CA ARG A 212 -5.08 15.06 14.96
C ARG A 212 -4.80 16.39 15.64
N SER A 213 -5.14 17.49 14.98
CA SER A 213 -5.09 18.80 15.61
C SER A 213 -5.99 18.80 16.84
N SER A 214 -5.45 19.26 17.98
CA SER A 214 -6.28 19.46 19.16
C SER A 214 -7.45 20.39 18.79
N ARG A 215 -8.62 20.18 19.41
CA ARG A 215 -9.79 21.05 19.18
C ARG A 215 -9.42 22.54 19.28
N ARG A 216 -8.51 22.90 20.20
CA ARG A 216 -7.95 24.26 20.34
C ARG A 216 -7.21 24.73 19.09
N THR A 217 -6.37 23.89 18.50
CA THR A 217 -5.59 24.21 17.29
C THR A 217 -6.52 24.43 16.09
N THR A 218 -7.51 23.57 15.88
CA THR A 218 -8.51 23.74 14.81
C THR A 218 -9.33 25.01 15.00
N ILE A 219 -9.79 25.28 16.23
CA ILE A 219 -10.52 26.52 16.56
C ILE A 219 -9.64 27.75 16.30
N SER A 220 -8.36 27.73 16.69
CA SER A 220 -7.45 28.85 16.44
C SER A 220 -7.26 29.14 14.95
N ASN A 221 -7.23 28.10 14.11
CA ASN A 221 -7.13 28.23 12.66
C ASN A 221 -8.43 28.73 12.00
N LEU A 222 -9.58 28.57 12.67
CA LEU A 222 -10.89 29.07 12.25
C LEU A 222 -11.19 30.48 12.78
N ARG A 223 -10.51 30.95 13.83
CA ARG A 223 -10.76 32.26 14.44
C ARG A 223 -10.38 33.41 13.51
N ALA A 224 -11.29 34.37 13.37
CA ALA A 224 -11.01 35.65 12.73
C ALA A 224 -10.04 36.51 13.58
N PRO A 225 -9.29 37.46 12.98
CA PRO A 225 -9.07 37.62 11.54
C PRO A 225 -7.88 36.79 11.02
N ASN A 226 -7.11 36.17 11.93
CA ASN A 226 -5.79 35.66 11.64
C ASN A 226 -5.74 34.15 11.37
N GLY A 227 -6.82 33.41 11.58
CA GLY A 227 -6.87 31.96 11.32
C GLY A 227 -6.52 31.60 9.87
N LYS A 228 -5.64 30.62 9.68
CA LYS A 228 -5.21 30.18 8.34
C LYS A 228 -6.40 29.66 7.50
N ILE A 229 -7.30 28.89 8.11
CA ILE A 229 -8.49 28.33 7.46
C ILE A 229 -9.53 29.42 7.22
N PHE A 230 -9.72 30.32 8.19
CA PHE A 230 -10.59 31.50 8.06
C PHE A 230 -10.27 32.32 6.79
N ARG A 231 -8.99 32.69 6.60
CA ARG A 231 -8.56 33.47 5.42
C ARG A 231 -8.80 32.73 4.10
N ARG A 232 -8.64 31.40 4.08
CA ARG A 232 -8.90 30.57 2.89
C ARG A 232 -10.40 30.46 2.59
N ALA A 233 -11.23 30.30 3.61
CA ALA A 233 -12.68 30.29 3.47
C ALA A 233 -13.19 31.64 2.93
N LEU A 234 -12.72 32.77 3.45
CA LEU A 234 -13.05 34.10 2.92
C LEU A 234 -12.61 34.27 1.46
N LYS A 235 -11.43 33.76 1.10
CA LYS A 235 -10.94 33.79 -0.28
C LYS A 235 -11.88 32.97 -1.19
N LEU A 236 -12.29 31.78 -0.76
CA LEU A 236 -13.21 30.93 -1.52
C LEU A 236 -14.58 31.56 -1.65
N GLU A 237 -15.11 32.17 -0.58
CA GLU A 237 -16.38 32.88 -0.59
C GLU A 237 -16.41 33.96 -1.68
N LYS A 238 -15.31 34.67 -1.92
CA LYS A 238 -15.23 35.66 -3.01
C LYS A 238 -15.19 35.02 -4.40
N GLN A 239 -14.64 33.81 -4.53
CA GLN A 239 -14.34 33.17 -5.81
C GLN A 239 -15.41 32.19 -6.28
N ASP A 240 -16.19 31.60 -5.37
CA ASP A 240 -17.02 30.44 -5.63
C ASP A 240 -18.49 30.70 -5.26
N ALA A 241 -19.36 30.71 -6.27
CA ALA A 241 -20.80 30.96 -6.09
C ALA A 241 -21.51 29.80 -5.37
N GLY A 242 -21.10 28.56 -5.61
CA GLY A 242 -21.67 27.39 -4.94
C GLY A 242 -21.34 27.41 -3.46
N PHE A 243 -20.10 27.75 -3.10
CA PHE A 243 -19.70 27.87 -1.69
C PHE A 243 -20.49 28.97 -0.96
N ARG A 244 -20.69 30.14 -1.60
CA ARG A 244 -21.57 31.20 -1.04
C ARG A 244 -23.00 30.72 -0.81
N ARG A 245 -23.55 29.96 -1.76
CA ARG A 245 -24.90 29.40 -1.65
C ARG A 245 -24.99 28.45 -0.46
N TRP A 246 -24.03 27.54 -0.33
CA TRP A 246 -23.94 26.60 0.79
C TRP A 246 -23.83 27.32 2.15
N LEU A 247 -23.00 28.35 2.27
CA LEU A 247 -22.91 29.17 3.49
C LEU A 247 -24.27 29.79 3.85
N LYS A 248 -24.98 30.34 2.87
CA LYS A 248 -26.31 30.94 3.06
C LYS A 248 -27.36 29.91 3.49
N GLU A 249 -27.39 28.74 2.84
CA GLU A 249 -28.31 27.65 3.16
C GLU A 249 -28.10 27.11 4.57
N LYS A 250 -26.83 26.95 4.98
CA LYS A 250 -26.45 26.50 6.33
C LYS A 250 -26.42 27.61 7.37
N ARG A 251 -26.68 28.86 6.96
CA ARG A 251 -26.61 30.06 7.81
C ARG A 251 -25.25 30.23 8.50
N PHE A 252 -24.18 29.81 7.83
CA PHE A 252 -22.82 29.99 8.32
C PHE A 252 -22.33 31.41 8.06
N ARG A 253 -21.84 32.05 9.11
CA ARG A 253 -21.01 33.26 9.04
C ARG A 253 -19.57 32.88 9.37
N ILE A 254 -18.66 33.04 8.41
CA ILE A 254 -17.28 32.51 8.49
C ILE A 254 -16.55 33.06 9.73
N ASP A 255 -16.82 34.30 10.11
CA ASP A 255 -16.29 34.99 11.29
C ASP A 255 -16.80 34.43 12.63
N GLU A 256 -17.94 33.75 12.63
CA GLU A 256 -18.59 33.19 13.83
C GLU A 256 -18.43 31.66 13.92
N VAL A 257 -17.86 30.99 12.91
CA VAL A 257 -17.73 29.51 12.87
C VAL A 257 -16.95 28.94 14.06
N ALA A 258 -16.01 29.71 14.60
CA ALA A 258 -15.24 29.29 15.77
C ALA A 258 -16.09 29.22 17.05
N ASP A 259 -17.20 29.95 17.10
CA ASP A 259 -18.03 30.17 18.29
C ASP A 259 -19.37 29.42 18.24
N PHE A 260 -19.71 28.78 17.12
CA PHE A 260 -20.89 27.91 17.02
C PHE A 260 -20.80 26.67 17.93
N GLU A 261 -21.98 26.13 18.26
CA GLU A 261 -22.12 24.83 18.92
C GLU A 261 -21.44 23.69 18.15
N GLU A 262 -21.04 22.65 18.88
CA GLU A 262 -20.17 21.59 18.36
C GLU A 262 -20.74 20.84 17.14
N ASN A 263 -22.05 20.58 17.13
CA ASN A 263 -22.76 19.92 16.03
C ASN A 263 -22.71 20.74 14.72
N VAL A 264 -22.86 22.07 14.84
CA VAL A 264 -22.85 23.02 13.72
C VAL A 264 -21.41 23.22 13.24
N GLN A 265 -20.46 23.37 14.17
CA GLN A 265 -19.04 23.46 13.85
C GLN A 265 -18.51 22.17 13.18
N ALA A 266 -19.00 21.00 13.59
CA ALA A 266 -18.61 19.73 12.99
C ALA A 266 -18.97 19.65 11.50
N GLN A 267 -20.13 20.18 11.09
CA GLN A 267 -20.51 20.25 9.67
C GLN A 267 -19.53 21.09 8.85
N PHE A 268 -19.08 22.24 9.40
CA PHE A 268 -18.06 23.06 8.74
C PHE A 268 -16.69 22.37 8.72
N ARG A 269 -16.29 21.73 9.83
CA ARG A 269 -15.02 20.99 9.93
C ARG A 269 -14.89 19.88 8.89
N LYS A 270 -15.96 19.13 8.66
CA LYS A 270 -15.99 18.09 7.61
C LYS A 270 -15.73 18.65 6.20
N ALA A 271 -16.18 19.88 5.94
CA ALA A 271 -15.99 20.54 4.66
C ALA A 271 -14.59 21.16 4.47
N ILE A 272 -13.79 21.33 5.54
CA ILE A 272 -12.48 22.04 5.49
C ILE A 272 -11.54 21.50 4.40
N PRO A 273 -11.31 20.18 4.24
CA PRO A 273 -10.40 19.70 3.21
C PRO A 273 -10.82 20.12 1.79
N PHE A 274 -12.13 20.16 1.53
CA PHE A 274 -12.72 20.58 0.26
C PHE A 274 -12.65 22.10 0.07
N ILE A 275 -12.86 22.87 1.15
CA ILE A 275 -12.67 24.33 1.15
C ILE A 275 -11.22 24.68 0.82
N LEU A 276 -10.25 24.03 1.47
CA LEU A 276 -8.83 24.32 1.27
C LEU A 276 -8.38 24.04 -0.17
N THR A 277 -8.74 22.88 -0.70
CA THR A 277 -8.42 22.48 -2.09
C THR A 277 -9.10 23.38 -3.12
N ARG A 278 -10.39 23.67 -2.99
CA ARG A 278 -11.09 24.60 -3.87
C ARG A 278 -10.48 26.00 -3.81
N ALA A 279 -10.20 26.53 -2.61
CA ALA A 279 -9.58 27.85 -2.44
C ALA A 279 -8.16 27.93 -3.04
N GLU A 280 -7.46 26.81 -3.14
CA GLU A 280 -6.13 26.75 -3.74
C GLU A 280 -6.20 26.67 -5.28
N PHE A 281 -7.07 25.82 -5.83
CA PHE A 281 -7.05 25.45 -7.24
C PHE A 281 -8.09 26.13 -8.13
N ILE A 282 -9.17 26.68 -7.57
CA ILE A 282 -10.16 27.44 -8.35
C ILE A 282 -9.65 28.88 -8.57
N THR A 283 -9.92 29.41 -9.76
CA THR A 283 -9.70 30.83 -10.09
C THR A 283 -11.02 31.60 -10.02
N SER A 284 -10.96 32.93 -9.92
CA SER A 284 -12.16 33.79 -9.92
C SER A 284 -13.00 33.68 -11.19
N LYS A 285 -12.47 33.13 -12.27
CA LYS A 285 -13.18 32.87 -13.54
C LYS A 285 -13.80 31.46 -13.60
N GLY A 286 -13.73 30.67 -12.53
CA GLY A 286 -14.22 29.28 -12.51
C GLY A 286 -13.29 28.25 -13.17
N ASN A 287 -12.14 28.67 -13.70
CA ASN A 287 -11.15 27.76 -14.29
C ASN A 287 -10.14 27.23 -13.27
N PHE A 288 -9.45 26.14 -13.62
CA PHE A 288 -8.37 25.57 -12.82
C PHE A 288 -7.07 26.37 -12.88
N ARG A 289 -6.37 26.43 -11.75
CA ARG A 289 -4.93 26.69 -11.75
C ARG A 289 -4.20 25.44 -12.23
N SER A 290 -3.28 25.62 -13.18
CA SER A 290 -2.44 24.54 -13.74
C SER A 290 -1.17 24.26 -12.92
N ARG A 291 -1.13 24.67 -11.65
CA ARG A 291 0.05 24.41 -10.80
C ARG A 291 0.22 22.89 -10.63
N LYS A 292 1.48 22.42 -10.60
CA LYS A 292 1.89 21.08 -10.15
C LYS A 292 1.55 20.89 -8.65
N ALA A 293 2.13 19.91 -7.94
CA ALA A 293 1.84 19.76 -6.52
C ALA A 293 1.89 21.12 -5.80
N SER A 294 0.83 21.44 -5.06
CA SER A 294 0.71 22.73 -4.37
C SER A 294 1.28 22.60 -2.96
N THR A 295 1.71 23.72 -2.39
CA THR A 295 2.18 23.76 -1.00
C THR A 295 1.10 23.38 0.00
N ILE A 296 -0.17 23.29 -0.39
CA ILE A 296 -1.24 22.71 0.44
C ILE A 296 -0.93 21.27 0.89
N TYR A 297 -0.10 20.53 0.16
CA TYR A 297 0.32 19.16 0.51
C TYR A 297 1.63 19.10 1.31
N SER A 298 2.11 20.23 1.84
CA SER A 298 3.26 20.26 2.75
C SER A 298 2.89 19.82 4.17
N GLY A 299 3.93 19.65 4.99
CA GLY A 299 3.82 19.32 6.41
C GLY A 299 3.78 17.81 6.67
N PRO A 300 4.01 17.42 7.94
CA PRO A 300 4.19 16.02 8.32
C PRO A 300 2.96 15.18 7.98
N PHE A 301 1.77 15.69 8.30
CA PHE A 301 0.53 14.99 8.02
C PHE A 301 0.35 14.64 6.55
N SER A 302 0.53 15.61 5.66
CA SER A 302 0.35 15.42 4.23
C SER A 302 1.39 14.45 3.65
N LEU A 303 2.65 14.63 4.05
CA LEU A 303 3.75 13.80 3.60
C LEU A 303 3.60 12.33 4.05
N PHE A 304 3.17 12.11 5.29
CA PHE A 304 2.94 10.78 5.82
C PHE A 304 1.73 10.13 5.14
N ALA A 305 0.64 10.90 4.97
CA ALA A 305 -0.54 10.43 4.26
C ALA A 305 -0.26 10.12 2.78
N ILE A 306 0.61 10.86 2.09
CA ILE A 306 1.01 10.58 0.70
C ILE A 306 1.77 9.26 0.58
N SER A 307 2.52 8.87 1.62
CA SER A 307 3.28 7.62 1.63
C SER A 307 2.46 6.40 2.01
N GLU A 308 1.37 6.61 2.74
CA GLU A 308 0.44 5.55 3.21
C GLU A 308 1.15 4.40 3.94
N GLY A 309 2.22 4.70 4.68
CA GLY A 309 2.98 3.68 5.40
C GLY A 309 3.83 2.78 4.50
N ASN A 310 3.87 3.00 3.19
CA ASN A 310 4.77 2.28 2.30
C ASN A 310 6.22 2.77 2.51
N PRO A 311 7.13 1.94 3.06
CA PRO A 311 8.48 2.38 3.40
C PRO A 311 9.28 2.83 2.18
N ARG A 312 9.08 2.20 1.01
CA ARG A 312 9.79 2.57 -0.22
C ARG A 312 9.35 3.94 -0.72
N ILE A 313 8.05 4.23 -0.69
CA ILE A 313 7.53 5.56 -1.05
C ILE A 313 7.99 6.59 -0.03
N PHE A 314 7.88 6.28 1.26
CA PHE A 314 8.26 7.17 2.36
C PHE A 314 9.73 7.57 2.30
N ILE A 315 10.65 6.60 2.20
CA ILE A 315 12.09 6.86 2.12
C ILE A 315 12.42 7.73 0.91
N ASN A 316 11.85 7.44 -0.25
CA ASN A 316 12.07 8.22 -1.47
C ASN A 316 11.53 9.66 -1.37
N LEU A 317 10.44 9.85 -0.62
CA LEU A 317 9.83 11.16 -0.36
C LEU A 317 10.61 11.95 0.69
N MET A 318 11.07 11.30 1.76
CA MET A 318 11.74 11.96 2.89
C MET A 318 13.22 12.23 2.65
N ARG A 319 13.93 11.38 1.90
CA ARG A 319 15.40 11.50 1.75
C ARG A 319 15.86 12.89 1.28
N PRO A 320 15.28 13.51 0.23
CA PRO A 320 15.67 14.87 -0.17
C PRO A 320 15.34 15.93 0.89
N VAL A 321 14.25 15.73 1.62
CA VAL A 321 13.76 16.64 2.67
C VAL A 321 14.68 16.60 3.90
N ILE A 322 15.05 15.39 4.35
CA ILE A 322 15.97 15.17 5.47
C ILE A 322 17.36 15.71 5.13
N TYR A 323 17.86 15.48 3.91
CA TYR A 323 19.14 16.04 3.48
C TYR A 323 19.17 17.58 3.55
N GLU A 324 18.08 18.22 3.11
CA GLU A 324 17.97 19.68 3.19
C GLU A 324 17.87 20.17 4.64
N TYR A 325 17.18 19.44 5.52
CA TYR A 325 17.13 19.73 6.95
C TYR A 325 18.52 19.69 7.58
N ILE A 326 19.28 18.61 7.35
CA ILE A 326 20.63 18.44 7.89
C ILE A 326 21.55 19.55 7.38
N ARG A 327 21.47 19.88 6.09
CA ARG A 327 22.30 20.91 5.46
C ARG A 327 22.04 22.31 6.00
N LYS A 328 20.78 22.65 6.28
CA LYS A 328 20.38 24.00 6.74
C LYS A 328 20.26 24.13 8.26
N ASN A 329 20.12 23.01 8.97
CA ASN A 329 19.77 22.96 10.38
C ASN A 329 18.55 23.83 10.74
N SER A 330 17.52 23.79 9.88
CA SER A 330 16.31 24.60 10.03
C SER A 330 15.13 23.91 9.36
N THR A 331 13.90 24.29 9.74
CA THR A 331 12.67 23.80 9.09
C THR A 331 12.76 23.87 7.56
N VAL A 332 12.40 22.77 6.90
CA VAL A 332 12.46 22.61 5.45
C VAL A 332 11.32 23.39 4.80
N SER A 333 11.65 24.27 3.85
CA SER A 333 10.65 25.06 3.12
C SER A 333 9.63 24.18 2.40
N GLU A 334 8.38 24.63 2.33
CA GLU A 334 7.29 23.94 1.61
C GLU A 334 7.66 23.63 0.16
N ALA A 335 8.43 24.50 -0.51
CA ALA A 335 8.85 24.31 -1.89
C ALA A 335 9.70 23.05 -2.11
N VAL A 336 10.60 22.73 -1.17
CA VAL A 336 11.44 21.51 -1.24
C VAL A 336 10.60 20.28 -0.99
N GLN A 337 9.67 20.34 -0.03
CA GLN A 337 8.72 19.25 0.23
C GLN A 337 7.86 18.97 -1.00
N THR A 338 7.30 20.02 -1.62
CA THR A 338 6.51 19.93 -2.85
C THR A 338 7.31 19.34 -4.01
N ALA A 339 8.57 19.73 -4.20
CA ALA A 339 9.43 19.15 -5.23
C ALA A 339 9.68 17.65 -5.00
N SER A 340 9.83 17.23 -3.74
CA SER A 340 9.98 15.81 -3.38
C SER A 340 8.70 15.01 -3.66
N ILE A 341 7.53 15.60 -3.37
CA ILE A 341 6.22 15.02 -3.72
C ILE A 341 6.12 14.81 -5.23
N ASP A 342 6.39 15.85 -6.03
CA ASP A 342 6.33 15.76 -7.50
C ASP A 342 7.25 14.66 -8.05
N ALA A 343 8.50 14.58 -7.56
CA ALA A 343 9.45 13.56 -7.97
C ALA A 343 8.98 12.15 -7.61
N THR A 344 8.37 11.99 -6.43
CA THR A 344 7.82 10.71 -5.97
C THR A 344 6.63 10.28 -6.80
N ILE A 345 5.70 11.20 -7.09
CA ILE A 345 4.56 10.95 -7.98
C ILE A 345 5.01 10.55 -9.38
N HIS A 346 6.03 11.23 -9.91
CA HIS A 346 6.57 10.92 -11.24
C HIS A 346 7.11 9.50 -11.31
N ARG A 347 7.93 9.09 -10.33
CA ARG A 347 8.44 7.71 -10.23
C ARG A 347 7.30 6.70 -10.06
N TYR A 348 6.31 7.02 -9.23
CA TYR A 348 5.17 6.15 -8.99
C TYR A 348 4.39 5.90 -10.28
N LYS A 349 4.03 6.96 -11.02
CA LYS A 349 3.37 6.84 -12.32
C LYS A 349 4.19 6.06 -13.35
N ALA A 350 5.50 6.29 -13.42
CA ALA A 350 6.37 5.55 -14.33
C ALA A 350 6.35 4.04 -14.04
N SER A 351 6.37 3.65 -12.75
CA SER A 351 6.24 2.25 -12.34
C SER A 351 4.91 1.65 -12.76
N LEU A 352 3.81 2.39 -12.61
CA LEU A 352 2.47 1.92 -12.99
C LEU A 352 2.31 1.76 -14.50
N SER A 353 2.94 2.64 -15.28
CA SER A 353 2.97 2.56 -16.74
C SER A 353 3.74 1.35 -17.27
N ALA A 354 4.68 0.81 -16.50
CA ALA A 354 5.46 -0.36 -16.90
C ALA A 354 4.72 -1.70 -16.69
N ILE A 355 3.59 -1.70 -15.97
CA ILE A 355 2.85 -2.93 -15.67
C ILE A 355 2.04 -3.38 -16.91
N PRO A 356 2.33 -4.56 -17.49
CA PRO A 356 1.62 -5.07 -18.65
C PRO A 356 0.18 -5.38 -18.28
N THR A 357 -0.76 -4.82 -19.03
CA THR A 357 -2.20 -4.90 -18.76
C THR A 357 -2.99 -5.09 -20.04
N VAL A 358 -4.14 -5.74 -19.91
CA VAL A 358 -5.13 -5.88 -20.99
C VAL A 358 -6.40 -5.22 -20.49
N GLY A 359 -6.90 -4.23 -21.22
CA GLY A 359 -8.13 -3.53 -20.87
C GLY A 359 -9.17 -3.63 -21.96
N LYS A 360 -10.11 -2.68 -21.97
CA LYS A 360 -11.23 -2.64 -22.92
C LYS A 360 -11.51 -1.22 -23.39
N ASP A 361 -11.87 -1.10 -24.66
CA ASP A 361 -12.20 0.16 -25.32
C ASP A 361 -11.08 1.21 -25.11
N ASP A 362 -11.39 2.35 -24.48
CA ASP A 362 -10.43 3.44 -24.24
C ASP A 362 -9.59 3.29 -22.96
N VAL A 363 -9.83 2.23 -22.18
CA VAL A 363 -9.16 1.99 -20.89
C VAL A 363 -8.39 0.68 -21.00
N GLN A 364 -7.16 0.79 -21.50
CA GLN A 364 -6.25 -0.31 -21.79
C GLN A 364 -5.20 -0.54 -20.70
N SER A 365 -5.00 0.44 -19.80
CA SER A 365 -3.96 0.37 -18.75
C SER A 365 -4.43 0.89 -17.39
N ILE A 366 -3.71 0.49 -16.33
CA ILE A 366 -3.95 0.95 -14.95
C ILE A 366 -3.94 2.47 -14.90
N MET A 367 -2.94 3.09 -15.54
CA MET A 367 -2.83 4.54 -15.57
C MET A 367 -4.02 5.22 -16.25
N GLN A 368 -4.55 4.66 -17.34
CA GLN A 368 -5.74 5.21 -17.98
C GLN A 368 -6.99 5.07 -17.09
N LEU A 369 -7.17 3.95 -16.41
CA LEU A 369 -8.27 3.74 -15.46
C LEU A 369 -8.21 4.76 -14.34
N VAL A 370 -7.04 4.93 -13.74
CA VAL A 370 -6.78 5.85 -12.63
C VAL A 370 -6.95 7.31 -13.08
N ASP A 371 -6.53 7.65 -14.30
CA ASP A 371 -6.77 8.95 -14.91
C ASP A 371 -8.26 9.25 -15.08
N VAL A 372 -9.08 8.25 -15.45
CA VAL A 372 -10.54 8.42 -15.59
C VAL A 372 -11.15 8.73 -14.23
N ILE A 373 -10.82 7.91 -13.22
CA ILE A 373 -11.34 8.06 -11.85
C ILE A 373 -10.90 9.40 -11.27
N GLY A 374 -9.60 9.70 -11.33
CA GLY A 374 -9.03 10.91 -10.76
C GLY A 374 -9.57 12.20 -11.39
N ARG A 375 -9.75 12.24 -12.71
CA ARG A 375 -10.35 13.39 -13.39
C ARG A 375 -11.83 13.54 -13.10
N PHE A 376 -12.58 12.44 -12.97
CA PHE A 376 -13.98 12.49 -12.56
C PHE A 376 -14.11 13.10 -11.16
N LEU A 377 -13.37 12.59 -10.17
CA LEU A 377 -13.38 13.11 -8.80
C LEU A 377 -12.91 14.57 -8.75
N GLN A 378 -11.91 14.93 -9.54
CA GLN A 378 -11.45 16.32 -9.65
C GLN A 378 -12.55 17.24 -10.17
N SER A 379 -13.26 16.83 -11.23
CA SER A 379 -14.36 17.61 -11.81
C SER A 379 -15.51 17.78 -10.82
N ASP A 380 -15.95 16.66 -10.23
CA ASP A 380 -17.00 16.61 -9.20
C ASP A 380 -16.70 17.58 -8.05
N GLN A 381 -15.47 17.50 -7.53
CA GLN A 381 -15.09 18.27 -6.35
C GLN A 381 -14.83 19.75 -6.64
N LEU A 382 -14.30 20.11 -7.81
CA LEU A 382 -13.77 21.45 -8.07
C LEU A 382 -14.58 22.26 -9.09
N LEU A 383 -15.24 21.62 -10.06
CA LEU A 383 -15.98 22.32 -11.12
C LEU A 383 -17.47 22.36 -10.87
N GLU A 384 -18.03 21.30 -10.29
CA GLU A 384 -19.44 21.28 -9.97
C GLU A 384 -19.76 22.21 -8.79
N ASP A 385 -21.06 22.39 -8.56
CA ASP A 385 -21.57 23.12 -7.42
C ASP A 385 -20.98 22.57 -6.11
N PHE A 386 -20.59 23.49 -5.23
CA PHE A 386 -19.94 23.14 -3.97
C PHE A 386 -20.78 22.16 -3.16
N ARG A 387 -20.20 21.00 -2.86
CA ARG A 387 -20.75 20.02 -1.92
C ARG A 387 -19.79 19.87 -0.74
N PRO A 388 -20.30 19.83 0.51
CA PRO A 388 -19.45 19.67 1.69
C PRO A 388 -18.84 18.26 1.80
N GLU A 389 -19.46 17.28 1.14
CA GLU A 389 -19.04 15.87 1.08
C GLU A 389 -19.20 15.38 -0.38
N PRO A 390 -18.32 15.80 -1.32
CA PRO A 390 -18.33 15.36 -2.71
C PRO A 390 -17.93 13.88 -2.82
N TYR A 391 -17.93 13.29 -4.02
CA TYR A 391 -17.46 11.92 -4.17
C TYR A 391 -15.96 11.81 -3.84
N SER A 392 -15.58 10.80 -3.05
CA SER A 392 -14.18 10.53 -2.68
C SER A 392 -13.77 9.07 -2.85
N THR A 393 -14.76 8.18 -2.98
CA THR A 393 -14.59 6.74 -3.14
C THR A 393 -15.41 6.25 -4.33
N ILE A 394 -15.00 5.13 -4.89
CA ILE A 394 -15.71 4.42 -5.94
C ILE A 394 -16.21 3.07 -5.42
N GLN A 395 -17.37 2.62 -5.90
CA GLN A 395 -17.86 1.27 -5.67
C GLN A 395 -17.81 0.49 -6.98
N ILE A 396 -17.28 -0.71 -6.93
CA ILE A 396 -17.27 -1.61 -8.07
C ILE A 396 -18.64 -2.27 -8.18
N ASP A 397 -19.31 -2.07 -9.31
CA ASP A 397 -20.64 -2.60 -9.58
C ASP A 397 -20.63 -3.64 -10.71
N SER A 398 -21.71 -4.41 -10.84
CA SER A 398 -21.83 -5.45 -11.89
C SER A 398 -21.92 -4.90 -13.31
N GLY A 399 -22.07 -3.57 -13.48
CA GLY A 399 -22.14 -2.91 -14.78
C GLY A 399 -20.82 -2.77 -15.53
N ILE A 400 -19.69 -3.21 -14.96
CA ILE A 400 -18.38 -3.17 -15.63
C ILE A 400 -18.03 -4.52 -16.29
N SER A 401 -17.28 -4.46 -17.39
CA SER A 401 -16.81 -5.67 -18.09
C SER A 401 -15.74 -6.44 -17.31
N LYS A 402 -15.55 -7.72 -17.66
CA LYS A 402 -14.55 -8.60 -17.01
C LYS A 402 -13.12 -8.07 -17.15
N GLU A 403 -12.79 -7.46 -18.28
CA GLU A 403 -11.45 -6.89 -18.54
C GLU A 403 -11.18 -5.69 -17.62
N ILE A 404 -12.15 -4.80 -17.45
CA ILE A 404 -12.03 -3.65 -16.54
C ILE A 404 -11.98 -4.12 -15.09
N ARG A 405 -12.74 -5.16 -14.74
CA ARG A 405 -12.66 -5.79 -13.42
C ARG A 405 -11.26 -6.35 -13.15
N GLY A 406 -10.67 -7.07 -14.11
CA GLY A 406 -9.29 -7.54 -14.01
C GLY A 406 -8.28 -6.39 -13.89
N LEU A 407 -8.52 -5.27 -14.57
CA LEU A 407 -7.69 -4.07 -14.46
C LEU A 407 -7.78 -3.40 -13.08
N VAL A 408 -8.98 -3.35 -12.49
CA VAL A 408 -9.20 -2.91 -11.10
C VAL A 408 -8.41 -3.79 -10.14
N GLY A 409 -8.49 -5.12 -10.30
CA GLY A 409 -7.73 -6.07 -9.48
C GLY A 409 -6.22 -5.81 -9.53
N ARG A 410 -5.66 -5.62 -10.73
CA ARG A 410 -4.24 -5.25 -10.88
C ARG A 410 -3.91 -3.87 -10.27
N ALA A 411 -4.82 -2.91 -10.36
CA ALA A 411 -4.64 -1.59 -9.76
C ALA A 411 -4.65 -1.63 -8.22
N ILE A 412 -5.39 -2.57 -7.62
CA ILE A 412 -5.36 -2.86 -6.18
C ILE A 412 -4.00 -3.48 -5.80
N ASN A 413 -3.53 -4.49 -6.55
CA ASN A 413 -2.23 -5.12 -6.30
C ASN A 413 -1.06 -4.13 -6.45
N ALA A 414 -1.17 -3.19 -7.39
CA ALA A 414 -0.20 -2.13 -7.57
C ALA A 414 -0.25 -1.03 -6.48
N GLY A 415 -1.19 -1.10 -5.53
CA GLY A 415 -1.35 -0.13 -4.45
C GLY A 415 -1.94 1.22 -4.89
N VAL A 416 -2.57 1.30 -6.06
CA VAL A 416 -3.13 2.56 -6.59
C VAL A 416 -4.60 2.74 -6.21
N LEU A 417 -5.30 1.63 -6.07
CA LEU A 417 -6.64 1.57 -5.51
C LEU A 417 -6.57 0.87 -4.16
N ILE A 418 -7.02 1.55 -3.11
CA ILE A 418 -7.02 1.02 -1.75
C ILE A 418 -8.44 0.60 -1.39
N ARG A 419 -8.60 -0.63 -0.91
CA ARG A 419 -9.88 -1.15 -0.43
C ARG A 419 -10.24 -0.46 0.89
N MET A 420 -11.48 0.01 0.99
CA MET A 420 -12.02 0.59 2.20
C MET A 420 -12.80 -0.47 2.96
N PRO A 421 -12.68 -0.56 4.29
CA PRO A 421 -13.53 -1.44 5.08
C PRO A 421 -15.00 -1.07 4.92
N GLU A 422 -15.84 -2.09 5.06
CA GLU A 422 -17.28 -1.92 5.17
C GLU A 422 -17.62 -1.02 6.37
N GLU A 423 -18.62 -0.15 6.22
CA GLU A 423 -19.02 0.73 7.30
C GLU A 423 -19.56 -0.10 8.46
N ARG A 424 -18.96 0.08 9.66
CA ARG A 424 -19.34 -0.61 10.89
C ARG A 424 -20.85 -0.49 11.14
N GLY A 425 -21.58 -1.54 10.76
CA GLY A 425 -23.04 -1.64 10.85
C GLY A 425 -23.56 -3.07 10.81
N ALA A 426 -22.76 -4.03 10.35
CA ALA A 426 -22.99 -5.46 10.57
C ALA A 426 -21.83 -5.99 11.42
N GLY A 427 -22.14 -6.75 12.47
CA GLY A 427 -21.19 -7.29 13.45
C GLY A 427 -20.29 -8.40 12.88
N SER A 428 -19.68 -8.16 11.73
CA SER A 428 -18.77 -9.09 11.10
C SER A 428 -17.35 -8.53 11.16
N ASN A 429 -16.48 -9.25 11.88
CA ASN A 429 -15.05 -9.30 11.58
C ASN A 429 -14.83 -9.97 10.21
N LEU A 430 -15.57 -9.55 9.17
CA LEU A 430 -15.39 -10.07 7.82
C LEU A 430 -14.12 -9.44 7.28
N ASP A 431 -13.17 -10.31 6.97
CA ASP A 431 -11.89 -9.96 6.37
C ASP A 431 -12.13 -9.08 5.12
N ASN A 432 -11.46 -7.94 5.02
CA ASN A 432 -11.52 -7.04 3.84
C ASN A 432 -10.88 -7.65 2.57
N HIS A 433 -10.62 -8.95 2.60
CA HIS A 433 -9.74 -9.68 1.69
C HIS A 433 -10.48 -10.75 0.88
N SER A 434 -11.79 -10.61 0.68
CA SER A 434 -12.50 -11.43 -0.31
C SER A 434 -12.02 -11.09 -1.74
N ASN A 435 -11.89 -12.08 -2.62
CA ASN A 435 -11.53 -11.78 -4.00
C ASN A 435 -12.68 -11.09 -4.76
N GLU A 436 -13.91 -11.16 -4.24
CA GLU A 436 -15.06 -10.54 -4.87
C GLU A 436 -14.88 -9.02 -4.93
N LEU A 437 -14.58 -8.52 -6.14
CA LEU A 437 -14.43 -7.08 -6.36
C LEU A 437 -15.78 -6.38 -6.38
N VAL A 438 -16.85 -7.04 -6.81
CA VAL A 438 -18.17 -6.40 -6.90
C VAL A 438 -18.69 -6.09 -5.50
N GLY A 439 -19.26 -4.91 -5.31
CA GLY A 439 -19.69 -4.42 -4.00
C GLY A 439 -18.60 -3.68 -3.24
N THR A 440 -17.32 -3.94 -3.51
CA THR A 440 -16.21 -3.32 -2.79
C THR A 440 -16.13 -1.82 -3.02
N ARG A 441 -15.80 -1.09 -1.94
CA ARG A 441 -15.53 0.34 -1.95
C ARG A 441 -14.03 0.57 -2.01
N LEU A 442 -13.58 1.36 -2.99
CA LEU A 442 -12.18 1.68 -3.22
C LEU A 442 -11.96 3.20 -3.15
N ARG A 443 -10.75 3.61 -2.77
CA ARG A 443 -10.27 4.99 -2.93
C ARG A 443 -9.00 5.03 -3.77
N LEU A 444 -8.73 6.17 -4.37
CA LEU A 444 -7.40 6.41 -4.95
C LEU A 444 -6.35 6.50 -3.83
N ALA A 445 -5.17 6.00 -4.12
CA ALA A 445 -3.99 6.20 -3.29
C ALA A 445 -3.71 7.71 -3.12
N TYR A 446 -3.40 8.10 -1.89
CA TYR A 446 -3.11 9.49 -1.55
C TYR A 446 -1.86 10.01 -2.24
N THR A 447 -0.95 9.12 -2.65
CA THR A 447 0.17 9.47 -3.52
C THR A 447 -0.27 10.19 -4.80
N LEU A 448 -1.44 9.87 -5.35
CA LEU A 448 -1.93 10.48 -6.59
C LEU A 448 -2.87 11.68 -6.37
N CYS A 449 -3.32 11.93 -5.14
CA CYS A 449 -4.20 13.06 -4.84
C CYS A 449 -3.62 14.42 -5.29
N PRO A 450 -2.31 14.72 -5.13
CA PRO A 450 -1.75 15.98 -5.63
C PRO A 450 -1.83 16.12 -7.17
N THR A 451 -1.75 15.02 -7.92
CA THR A 451 -1.95 15.05 -9.39
C THR A 451 -3.35 15.53 -9.74
N TYR A 452 -4.35 14.96 -9.06
CA TYR A 452 -5.75 15.23 -9.33
C TYR A 452 -6.31 16.39 -8.50
N LYS A 453 -5.47 17.08 -7.71
CA LYS A 453 -5.85 18.21 -6.86
C LYS A 453 -6.92 17.83 -5.82
N LEU A 454 -6.89 16.58 -5.38
CA LEU A 454 -7.81 16.00 -4.42
C LEU A 454 -7.29 16.19 -2.99
N PRO A 455 -8.17 16.32 -1.99
CA PRO A 455 -7.80 16.43 -0.60
C PRO A 455 -7.38 15.06 -0.09
N LEU A 456 -6.53 15.06 0.93
CA LEU A 456 -6.13 13.83 1.60
C LEU A 456 -7.20 13.47 2.62
N THR A 457 -8.40 13.02 2.20
CA THR A 457 -9.49 12.60 3.10
C THR A 457 -10.41 11.57 2.45
N VAL A 458 -11.16 10.83 3.26
CA VAL A 458 -12.21 9.88 2.81
C VAL A 458 -13.61 10.34 3.24
N ALA A 459 -13.76 11.60 3.67
CA ALA A 459 -15.01 12.15 4.21
C ALA A 459 -16.10 12.43 3.14
N GLY A 460 -16.03 11.79 1.98
CA GLY A 460 -16.93 12.00 0.85
C GLY A 460 -17.87 10.84 0.58
N GLN A 461 -18.75 11.02 -0.40
CA GLN A 461 -19.68 9.99 -0.85
C GLN A 461 -19.02 8.95 -1.76
N THR A 462 -19.73 7.86 -2.01
CA THR A 462 -19.31 6.79 -2.93
C THR A 462 -20.08 6.87 -4.24
N VAL A 463 -19.39 6.70 -5.37
CA VAL A 463 -19.99 6.65 -6.73
C VAL A 463 -19.72 5.30 -7.39
N LYS A 464 -20.65 4.80 -8.21
CA LYS A 464 -20.44 3.55 -8.96
C LYS A 464 -19.41 3.73 -10.08
N LEU A 465 -18.51 2.76 -10.26
CA LEU A 465 -17.48 2.82 -11.31
C LEU A 465 -18.10 2.87 -12.71
N SER A 466 -19.19 2.13 -12.97
CA SER A 466 -19.89 2.22 -14.25
C SER A 466 -20.36 3.64 -14.58
N THR A 467 -20.85 4.39 -13.59
CA THR A 467 -21.24 5.81 -13.75
C THR A 467 -20.06 6.69 -14.13
N VAL A 468 -18.89 6.47 -13.49
CA VAL A 468 -17.64 7.20 -13.80
C VAL A 468 -17.20 6.93 -15.24
N LEU A 469 -17.21 5.67 -15.68
CA LEU A 469 -16.85 5.27 -17.04
C LEU A 469 -17.84 5.83 -18.08
N HIS A 470 -19.14 5.77 -17.82
CA HIS A 470 -20.16 6.29 -18.74
C HIS A 470 -20.12 7.81 -18.87
N THR A 471 -19.84 8.54 -17.79
CA THR A 471 -19.72 10.00 -17.83
C THR A 471 -18.61 10.44 -18.78
N ARG A 472 -17.48 9.73 -18.82
CA ARG A 472 -16.41 9.96 -19.80
C ARG A 472 -16.88 9.71 -21.23
N THR A 473 -17.56 8.59 -21.48
CA THR A 473 -18.08 8.25 -22.82
C THR A 473 -19.10 9.29 -23.30
N ALA A 474 -19.95 9.78 -22.40
CA ALA A 474 -20.92 10.84 -22.69
C ALA A 474 -20.24 12.20 -22.94
N ALA A 475 -19.22 12.56 -22.17
CA ALA A 475 -18.43 13.77 -22.38
C ALA A 475 -17.71 13.75 -23.74
N ARG A 476 -17.15 12.59 -24.13
CA ARG A 476 -16.51 12.39 -25.45
C ARG A 476 -17.49 12.56 -26.62
N ARG A 477 -18.73 12.08 -26.48
CA ARG A 477 -19.78 12.29 -27.50
C ARG A 477 -20.20 13.75 -27.66
N ARG A 478 -20.02 14.57 -26.62
CA ARG A 478 -20.43 16.00 -26.62
C ARG A 478 -19.34 16.95 -27.11
N GLN A 479 -18.05 16.64 -26.90
CA GLN A 479 -16.92 17.46 -27.39
C GLN A 479 -15.71 16.59 -27.80
N PRO A 480 -15.62 16.17 -29.08
CA PRO A 480 -14.51 15.35 -29.57
C PRO A 480 -13.16 16.10 -29.58
N GLU A 481 -13.18 17.43 -29.75
CA GLU A 481 -11.97 18.25 -29.98
C GLU A 481 -11.20 18.62 -28.70
N ALA A 482 -11.88 18.66 -27.55
CA ALA A 482 -11.26 18.91 -26.23
C ALA A 482 -10.25 17.83 -25.82
N LEU A 483 -10.25 16.69 -26.53
CA LEU A 483 -9.35 15.56 -26.30
C LEU A 483 -8.02 15.63 -27.08
N THR A 484 -7.80 16.64 -27.93
CA THR A 484 -6.47 16.82 -28.59
C THR A 484 -5.35 17.09 -27.59
N GLN A 485 -5.68 17.56 -26.39
CA GLN A 485 -4.75 17.74 -25.26
C GLN A 485 -4.36 16.41 -24.58
N TYR A 486 -4.93 15.29 -25.03
CA TYR A 486 -4.80 13.95 -24.44
C TYR A 486 -4.05 12.96 -25.34
N ARG A 487 -3.36 13.43 -26.38
CA ARG A 487 -2.29 12.64 -27.01
C ARG A 487 -1.10 12.59 -26.04
N LEU A 488 -0.88 11.43 -25.42
CA LEU A 488 0.42 11.12 -24.83
C LEU A 488 1.49 11.21 -25.93
N PRO A 489 2.71 11.69 -25.65
CA PRO A 489 3.76 11.90 -26.65
C PRO A 489 4.39 10.59 -27.17
N PHE A 490 3.81 9.42 -26.87
CA PHE A 490 4.35 8.14 -27.30
C PHE A 490 3.40 7.50 -28.31
N THR A 491 3.71 7.73 -29.58
CA THR A 491 3.40 6.76 -30.63
C THR A 491 4.38 5.62 -30.45
N VAL A 492 3.88 4.42 -30.16
CA VAL A 492 4.66 3.20 -30.33
C VAL A 492 4.62 2.94 -31.83
N GLU A 493 5.74 3.16 -32.51
CA GLU A 493 5.99 2.54 -33.82
C GLU A 493 6.25 1.05 -33.64
#